data_AF-A0A8T3LVT3-F1
#
_entry.id   AF-A0A8T3LVT3-F1
#
_cell.length_a   1.000
_cell.length_b   1.000
_cell.length_c   1.000
_cell.angle_alpha   90.00
_cell.angle_beta   90.00
_cell.angle_gamma   90.00
#
_symmetry.space_group_name_H-M   'P 1'
#
loop_
_entity.id
_entity.type
_entity.pdbx_description
1 polymer ?
#
loop_
_entity_poly.entity_id
_entity_poly.type
_entity_poly.pdbx_seq_one_letter_code
_entity_poly.pdbx_strand_id
1 'polypeptide(L)'
;MTFAPVETPARAPGPVGILFGISLAIAVTLAGPLLLFNPWLTSALQARHGVAAALDTSQAEVDRVTGEILGDLYVNGPFDASLTSGEPLLDERERSHMADVSRLVQLLAGIVVVALVIASVMGSWLRHERRRQGRIMLTAAGLIGALAILLAGIFVVAFEPAFLAFHAIFFPPGTYLFSEGSRLIVLFPQGFWFDASIVAGAAIVVTALVVTVIGFARWRDGSQPSSEA
;
A
#
# COMPACT_ATOMS: atom_id res chain seq x y z
N MET A 1 17.41 -51.83 -22.80
CA MET A 1 16.71 -50.81 -22.00
C MET A 1 16.78 -49.50 -22.76
N THR A 2 15.67 -49.07 -23.35
CA THR A 2 15.55 -47.81 -24.08
C THR A 2 15.11 -46.76 -23.07
N PHE A 3 15.99 -45.80 -22.73
CA PHE A 3 15.61 -44.67 -21.90
C PHE A 3 14.68 -43.76 -22.71
N ALA A 4 13.47 -43.52 -22.21
CA ALA A 4 12.59 -42.51 -22.78
C ALA A 4 13.25 -41.12 -22.61
N PRO A 5 13.16 -40.23 -23.61
CA PRO A 5 13.71 -38.89 -23.48
C PRO A 5 13.03 -38.16 -22.33
N VAL A 6 13.83 -37.59 -21.43
CA VAL A 6 13.35 -36.69 -20.37
C VAL A 6 12.80 -35.44 -21.05
N GLU A 7 11.48 -35.30 -21.10
CA GLU A 7 10.86 -34.08 -21.62
C GLU A 7 11.22 -32.91 -20.69
N THR A 8 12.10 -32.03 -21.17
CA THR A 8 12.34 -30.75 -20.49
C THR A 8 11.05 -29.93 -20.57
N PRO A 9 10.52 -29.42 -19.44
CA PRO A 9 9.30 -28.62 -19.46
C PRO A 9 9.46 -27.43 -20.42
N ALA A 10 8.46 -27.22 -21.27
CA ALA A 10 8.46 -26.14 -22.24
C ALA A 10 8.64 -24.78 -21.54
N ARG A 11 9.51 -23.93 -22.09
CA ARG A 11 9.76 -22.59 -21.57
C ARG A 11 8.48 -21.76 -21.62
N ALA A 12 8.11 -21.17 -20.49
CA ALA A 12 6.98 -20.28 -20.35
C ALA A 12 7.13 -19.06 -21.30
N PRO A 13 6.05 -18.65 -21.99
CA PRO A 13 6.08 -17.53 -22.92
C PRO A 13 6.63 -16.21 -22.33
N GLY A 14 7.09 -15.32 -23.21
CA GLY A 14 7.56 -13.98 -22.85
C GLY A 14 6.57 -13.17 -21.99
N PRO A 15 5.28 -13.08 -22.39
CA PRO A 15 4.25 -12.32 -21.66
C PRO A 15 4.09 -12.74 -20.18
N VAL A 16 4.30 -14.01 -19.86
CA VAL A 16 4.21 -14.52 -18.48
C VAL A 16 5.17 -13.80 -17.54
N GLY A 17 6.42 -13.58 -18.01
CA GLY A 17 7.43 -12.89 -17.21
C GLY A 17 7.14 -11.40 -17.05
N ILE A 18 6.56 -10.76 -18.06
CA ILE A 18 6.18 -9.35 -18.03
C ILE A 18 5.03 -9.16 -17.03
N LEU A 19 3.97 -9.97 -17.15
CA LEU A 19 2.82 -9.92 -16.24
C LEU A 19 3.24 -10.21 -14.80
N PHE A 20 4.12 -11.19 -14.58
CA PHE A 20 4.68 -11.46 -13.26
C PHE A 20 5.44 -10.25 -12.68
N GLY A 21 6.31 -9.61 -13.48
CA GLY A 21 7.08 -8.44 -13.05
C GLY A 21 6.20 -7.23 -12.74
N ILE A 22 5.25 -6.90 -13.62
CA ILE A 22 4.33 -5.75 -13.44
C ILE A 22 3.44 -5.96 -12.21
N SER A 23 2.82 -7.14 -12.07
CA SER A 23 1.95 -7.44 -10.94
C SER A 23 2.70 -7.41 -9.60
N LEU A 24 3.93 -7.91 -9.58
CA LEU A 24 4.79 -7.82 -8.40
C LEU A 24 5.15 -6.36 -8.06
N ALA A 25 5.49 -5.55 -9.06
CA ALA A 25 5.78 -4.13 -8.86
C ALA A 25 4.59 -3.36 -8.29
N ILE A 26 3.38 -3.63 -8.79
CA ILE A 26 2.13 -3.08 -8.26
C ILE A 26 1.92 -3.52 -6.81
N ALA A 27 2.05 -4.82 -6.52
CA ALA A 27 1.85 -5.36 -5.18
C ALA A 27 2.81 -4.75 -4.15
N VAL A 28 4.10 -4.61 -4.51
CA VAL A 28 5.11 -3.97 -3.63
C VAL A 28 4.79 -2.49 -3.42
N THR A 29 4.39 -1.76 -4.47
CA THR A 29 4.08 -0.33 -4.36
C THR A 29 2.86 -0.07 -3.47
N LEU A 30 1.81 -0.90 -3.59
CA LEU A 30 0.56 -0.72 -2.85
C LEU A 30 0.62 -1.22 -1.40
N ALA A 31 1.67 -1.93 -1.00
CA ALA A 31 1.87 -2.35 0.39
C ALA A 31 1.92 -1.16 1.38
N GLY A 32 2.49 -0.03 0.96
CA GLY A 32 2.59 1.18 1.78
C GLY A 32 1.24 1.88 2.01
N PRO A 33 0.56 2.37 0.95
CA PRO A 33 -0.70 3.10 1.10
C PRO A 33 -1.79 2.31 1.85
N LEU A 34 -1.91 1.00 1.62
CA LEU A 34 -2.92 0.18 2.29
C LEU A 34 -2.62 -0.08 3.77
N LEU A 35 -1.36 0.06 4.19
CA LEU A 35 -0.98 -0.04 5.60
C LEU A 35 -1.52 1.14 6.43
N LEU A 36 -1.75 2.31 5.80
CA LEU A 36 -2.13 3.54 6.50
C LEU A 36 -3.51 3.48 7.18
N PHE A 37 -4.39 2.61 6.69
CA PHE A 37 -5.76 2.44 7.18
C PHE A 37 -5.87 1.31 8.20
N ASN A 38 -4.78 1.05 8.93
CA ASN A 38 -4.71 0.10 10.02
C ASN A 38 -5.03 0.80 11.36
N PRO A 39 -6.06 0.35 12.12
CA PRO A 39 -6.46 0.98 13.38
C PRO A 39 -5.33 1.17 14.39
N TRP A 40 -4.40 0.22 14.50
CA TRP A 40 -3.27 0.30 15.42
C TRP A 40 -2.28 1.40 15.02
N LEU A 41 -1.97 1.50 13.72
CA LEU A 41 -1.09 2.55 13.21
C LEU A 41 -1.75 3.92 13.35
N THR A 42 -3.03 4.02 12.95
CA THR A 42 -3.79 5.27 13.03
C THR A 42 -3.88 5.77 14.47
N SER A 43 -4.25 4.90 15.42
CA SER A 43 -4.29 5.23 16.85
C SER A 43 -2.93 5.72 17.37
N ALA A 44 -1.84 5.01 17.06
CA ALA A 44 -0.50 5.40 17.49
C ALA A 44 -0.07 6.78 16.96
N LEU A 45 -0.41 7.08 15.70
CA LEU A 45 -0.11 8.38 15.10
C LEU A 45 -1.01 9.49 15.67
N GLN A 46 -2.30 9.23 15.87
CA GLN A 46 -3.21 10.20 16.51
C GLN A 46 -2.79 10.52 17.95
N ALA A 47 -2.35 9.51 18.71
CA ALA A 47 -1.80 9.69 20.04
C ALA A 47 -0.51 10.53 20.01
N ARG A 48 0.41 10.24 19.07
CA ARG A 48 1.66 11.00 18.89
C ARG A 48 1.41 12.49 18.58
N HIS A 49 0.34 12.80 17.86
CA HIS A 49 -0.03 14.16 17.46
C HIS A 49 -1.07 14.82 18.37
N GLY A 50 -1.36 14.22 19.53
CA GLY A 50 -2.19 14.86 20.56
C GLY A 50 -3.66 15.06 20.17
N VAL A 51 -4.20 14.24 19.27
CA VAL A 51 -5.58 14.39 18.74
C VAL A 51 -6.64 14.34 19.84
N ALA A 52 -6.47 13.46 20.83
CA ALA A 52 -7.38 13.37 21.97
C ALA A 52 -7.47 14.69 22.76
N ALA A 53 -6.31 15.32 23.01
CA ALA A 53 -6.26 16.62 23.68
C ALA A 53 -6.87 17.74 22.83
N ALA A 54 -6.64 17.72 21.51
CA ALA A 54 -7.22 18.70 20.59
C ALA A 54 -8.75 18.60 20.47
N LEU A 55 -9.31 17.41 20.68
CA LEU A 55 -10.76 17.15 20.69
C LEU A 55 -11.40 17.26 22.09
N ASP A 56 -10.62 17.57 23.13
CA ASP A 56 -11.05 17.56 24.53
C ASP A 56 -11.74 16.25 24.94
N THR A 57 -11.13 15.12 24.55
CA THR A 57 -11.66 13.78 24.81
C THR A 57 -10.55 12.77 25.16
N SER A 58 -10.93 11.53 25.44
CA SER A 58 -9.97 10.44 25.73
C SER A 58 -9.44 9.79 24.45
N GLN A 59 -8.23 9.22 24.50
CA GLN A 59 -7.69 8.45 23.36
C GLN A 59 -8.60 7.27 22.99
N ALA A 60 -9.23 6.61 23.96
CA ALA A 60 -10.16 5.52 23.71
C ALA A 60 -11.38 5.96 22.89
N GLU A 61 -11.84 7.20 23.10
CA GLU A 61 -12.94 7.76 22.33
C GLU A 61 -12.52 8.14 20.91
N VAL A 62 -11.30 8.69 20.74
CA VAL A 62 -10.70 8.91 19.42
C VAL A 62 -10.56 7.59 18.65
N ASP A 63 -10.07 6.55 19.31
CA ASP A 63 -9.91 5.22 18.72
C ASP A 63 -11.26 4.62 18.31
N ARG A 64 -12.33 4.85 19.09
CA ARG A 64 -13.69 4.40 18.76
C ARG A 64 -14.22 5.09 17.51
N VAL A 65 -14.26 6.43 17.48
CA VAL A 65 -14.78 7.16 16.33
C VAL A 65 -13.93 6.96 15.08
N THR A 66 -12.61 6.90 15.24
CA THR A 66 -11.70 6.61 14.12
C THR A 66 -11.87 5.18 13.63
N GLY A 67 -12.12 4.22 14.52
CA GLY A 67 -12.44 2.84 14.16
C GLY A 67 -13.71 2.73 13.31
N GLU A 68 -14.76 3.50 13.64
CA GLU A 68 -15.99 3.61 12.83
C GLU A 68 -15.68 4.21 11.46
N ILE A 69 -14.94 5.33 11.41
CA ILE A 69 -14.51 5.97 10.15
C ILE A 69 -13.68 5.01 9.28
N LEU A 70 -12.75 4.27 9.87
CA LEU A 70 -11.96 3.26 9.17
C LEU A 70 -12.83 2.11 8.66
N GLY A 71 -13.85 1.69 9.43
CA GLY A 71 -14.85 0.72 8.98
C GLY A 71 -15.58 1.20 7.73
N ASP A 72 -16.06 2.45 7.75
CA ASP A 72 -16.75 3.08 6.63
C ASP A 72 -15.88 3.21 5.38
N LEU A 73 -14.56 3.36 5.50
CA LEU A 73 -13.65 3.35 4.36
C LEU A 73 -13.73 2.05 3.55
N TYR A 74 -13.90 0.90 4.21
CA TYR A 74 -13.93 -0.41 3.55
C TYR A 74 -15.28 -0.76 2.93
N VAL A 75 -16.37 -0.12 3.38
CA VAL A 75 -17.74 -0.38 2.90
C VAL A 75 -18.37 0.81 2.16
N ASN A 76 -17.65 1.93 2.04
CA ASN A 76 -18.18 3.22 1.58
C ASN A 76 -19.43 3.62 2.38
N GLY A 77 -19.25 3.69 3.70
CA GLY A 77 -20.28 4.02 4.67
C GLY A 77 -20.61 5.52 4.74
N PRO A 78 -21.44 5.92 5.72
CA PRO A 78 -21.94 7.29 5.85
C PRO A 78 -20.93 8.29 6.44
N PHE A 79 -19.89 7.82 7.14
CA PHE A 79 -18.92 8.63 7.88
C PHE A 79 -19.55 9.49 8.98
N ASP A 80 -20.60 8.99 9.62
CA ASP A 80 -21.42 9.71 10.60
C ASP A 80 -21.03 9.45 12.08
N ALA A 81 -19.84 8.86 12.29
CA ALA A 81 -19.25 8.66 13.61
C ALA A 81 -19.29 9.95 14.45
N SER A 82 -19.63 9.82 15.72
CA SER A 82 -19.92 10.96 16.59
C SER A 82 -19.24 10.83 17.96
N LEU A 83 -18.72 11.94 18.50
CA LEU A 83 -18.18 12.00 19.88
C LEU A 83 -19.27 12.10 20.96
N THR A 84 -20.42 12.64 20.61
CA THR A 84 -21.56 12.82 21.53
C THR A 84 -22.82 12.45 20.80
N SER A 85 -23.62 11.54 21.36
CA SER A 85 -24.86 11.06 20.74
C SER A 85 -25.70 12.19 20.13
N GLY A 86 -25.81 12.24 18.80
CA GLY A 86 -26.73 13.14 18.10
C GLY A 86 -26.20 13.71 16.78
N GLU A 87 -24.93 14.15 16.72
CA GLU A 87 -24.41 14.87 15.54
C GLU A 87 -23.11 14.26 15.02
N PRO A 88 -22.96 14.03 13.69
CA PRO A 88 -21.71 13.57 13.09
C PRO A 88 -20.52 14.45 13.48
N LEU A 89 -19.38 13.82 13.76
CA LEU A 89 -18.13 14.51 14.02
C LEU A 89 -17.65 15.27 12.78
N LEU A 90 -17.80 14.65 11.60
CA LEU A 90 -17.44 15.24 10.32
C LEU A 90 -18.64 15.97 9.71
N ASP A 91 -18.40 17.19 9.23
CA ASP A 91 -19.44 17.93 8.50
C ASP A 91 -19.74 17.28 7.13
N GLU A 92 -20.78 17.75 6.43
CA GLU A 92 -21.20 17.21 5.14
C GLU A 92 -20.08 17.23 4.09
N ARG A 93 -19.23 18.27 4.09
CA ARG A 93 -18.14 18.41 3.12
C ARG A 93 -17.00 17.45 3.44
N GLU A 94 -16.68 17.29 4.72
CA GLU A 94 -15.68 16.34 5.21
C GLU A 94 -16.11 14.90 4.93
N ARG A 95 -17.38 14.55 5.16
CA ARG A 95 -17.95 13.23 4.82
C ARG A 95 -17.95 12.95 3.32
N SER A 96 -18.29 13.95 2.51
CA SER A 96 -18.21 13.85 1.05
C SER A 96 -16.78 13.53 0.57
N HIS A 97 -15.77 14.18 1.17
CA HIS A 97 -14.37 13.87 0.89
C HIS A 97 -13.97 12.48 1.39
N MET A 98 -14.42 12.06 2.57
CA MET A 98 -14.17 10.70 3.06
C MET A 98 -14.78 9.62 2.14
N ALA A 99 -15.91 9.91 1.48
CA ALA A 99 -16.45 9.05 0.44
C ALA A 99 -15.56 8.99 -0.81
N ASP A 100 -14.94 10.12 -1.23
CA ASP A 100 -13.90 10.10 -2.28
C ASP A 100 -12.71 9.21 -1.86
N VAL A 101 -12.22 9.36 -0.63
CA VAL A 101 -11.12 8.56 -0.07
C VAL A 101 -11.48 7.08 -0.04
N SER A 102 -12.69 6.73 0.40
CA SER A 102 -13.17 5.34 0.44
C SER A 102 -13.16 4.68 -0.93
N ARG A 103 -13.66 5.38 -1.96
CA ARG A 103 -13.62 4.87 -3.35
C ARG A 103 -12.20 4.60 -3.81
N LEU A 104 -11.26 5.50 -3.51
CA LEU A 104 -9.85 5.31 -3.84
C LEU A 104 -9.25 4.12 -3.09
N VAL A 105 -9.49 4.00 -1.78
CA VAL A 105 -8.99 2.89 -0.96
C VAL A 105 -9.51 1.55 -1.48
N GLN A 106 -10.80 1.44 -1.78
CA GLN A 106 -11.39 0.22 -2.33
C GLN A 106 -10.85 -0.12 -3.72
N LEU A 107 -10.64 0.89 -4.57
CA LEU A 107 -10.00 0.70 -5.87
C LEU A 107 -8.57 0.15 -5.72
N LEU A 108 -7.76 0.75 -4.87
CA LEU A 108 -6.38 0.30 -4.62
C LEU A 108 -6.34 -1.10 -3.99
N ALA A 109 -7.27 -1.40 -3.08
CA ALA A 109 -7.42 -2.73 -2.51
C ALA A 109 -7.80 -3.78 -3.58
N GLY A 110 -8.73 -3.44 -4.49
CA GLY A 110 -9.06 -4.31 -5.62
C GLY A 110 -7.87 -4.55 -6.55
N ILE A 111 -7.12 -3.49 -6.88
CA ILE A 111 -5.92 -3.57 -7.73
C ILE A 111 -4.86 -4.48 -7.08
N VAL A 112 -4.60 -4.33 -5.77
CA VAL A 112 -3.58 -5.17 -5.11
C VAL A 112 -3.99 -6.64 -5.10
N VAL A 113 -5.26 -6.95 -4.86
CA VAL A 113 -5.78 -8.33 -4.90
C VAL A 113 -5.60 -8.93 -6.28
N VAL A 114 -5.99 -8.21 -7.34
CA VAL A 114 -5.81 -8.66 -8.73
C VAL A 114 -4.33 -8.86 -9.06
N ALA A 115 -3.49 -7.91 -8.65
CA ALA A 115 -2.04 -8.01 -8.85
C ALA A 115 -1.46 -9.25 -8.14
N LEU A 116 -1.84 -9.52 -6.89
CA LEU A 116 -1.38 -10.70 -6.15
C LEU A 116 -1.84 -12.01 -6.80
N VAL A 117 -3.07 -12.06 -7.34
CA VAL A 117 -3.57 -13.22 -8.10
C VAL A 117 -2.75 -13.43 -9.36
N ILE A 118 -2.53 -12.38 -10.17
CA ILE A 118 -1.71 -12.45 -11.39
C ILE A 118 -0.27 -12.88 -11.05
N ALA A 119 0.33 -12.27 -10.02
CA ALA A 119 1.68 -12.61 -9.59
C ALA A 119 1.78 -14.08 -9.17
N SER A 120 0.78 -14.61 -8.47
CA SER A 120 0.73 -16.00 -8.03
C SER A 120 0.57 -16.96 -9.21
N VAL A 121 -0.37 -16.70 -10.13
CA VAL A 121 -0.61 -17.54 -11.31
C VAL A 121 0.61 -17.54 -12.23
N MET A 122 1.12 -16.37 -12.60
CA MET A 122 2.29 -16.25 -13.48
C MET A 122 3.56 -16.79 -12.80
N GLY A 123 3.72 -16.56 -11.49
CA GLY A 123 4.79 -17.13 -10.70
C GLY A 123 4.78 -18.66 -10.67
N SER A 124 3.59 -19.28 -10.64
CA SER A 124 3.43 -20.73 -10.72
C SER A 124 3.83 -21.30 -12.08
N TRP A 125 3.56 -20.58 -13.17
CA TRP A 125 4.00 -20.95 -14.52
C TRP A 125 5.52 -20.88 -14.68
N LEU A 126 6.18 -20.02 -13.91
CA LEU A 126 7.65 -19.87 -13.89
C LEU A 126 8.35 -20.80 -12.88
N ARG A 127 7.63 -21.71 -12.20
CA ARG A 127 8.19 -22.51 -11.09
C ARG A 127 9.39 -23.38 -11.45
N HIS A 128 9.47 -23.84 -12.70
CA HIS A 128 10.60 -24.62 -13.22
C HIS A 128 11.72 -23.74 -13.81
N GLU A 129 11.48 -22.44 -14.00
CA GLU A 129 12.44 -21.45 -14.49
C GLU A 129 12.97 -20.57 -13.35
N ARG A 130 13.38 -21.20 -12.23
CA ARG A 130 13.78 -20.51 -10.99
C ARG A 130 14.73 -19.33 -11.22
N ARG A 131 15.72 -19.50 -12.11
CA ARG A 131 16.68 -18.43 -12.45
C ARG A 131 16.03 -17.22 -13.12
N ARG A 132 15.09 -17.45 -14.05
CA ARG A 132 14.33 -16.37 -14.71
C ARG A 132 13.36 -15.72 -13.74
N GLN A 133 12.64 -16.51 -12.94
CA GLN A 133 11.73 -16.02 -11.91
C GLN A 133 12.48 -15.10 -10.93
N GLY A 134 13.62 -15.55 -10.40
CA GLY A 134 14.47 -14.77 -9.50
C GLY A 134 14.95 -13.46 -10.13
N ARG A 135 15.41 -13.49 -11.39
CA ARG A 135 15.80 -12.26 -12.12
C ARG A 135 14.65 -11.25 -12.22
N ILE A 136 13.45 -11.69 -12.55
CA ILE A 136 12.28 -10.80 -12.65
C ILE A 136 11.97 -10.18 -11.29
N MET A 137 11.99 -10.97 -10.22
CA MET A 137 11.76 -10.48 -8.86
C MET A 137 12.81 -9.44 -8.45
N LEU A 138 14.09 -9.72 -8.69
CA LEU A 138 15.20 -8.81 -8.40
C LEU A 138 15.07 -7.49 -9.18
N THR A 139 14.75 -7.55 -10.47
CA THR A 139 14.58 -6.35 -11.29
C THR A 139 13.37 -5.54 -10.84
N ALA A 140 12.20 -6.17 -10.68
CA ALA A 140 10.98 -5.46 -10.28
C ALA A 140 11.12 -4.84 -8.89
N ALA A 141 11.55 -5.62 -7.89
CA ALA A 141 11.68 -5.14 -6.53
C ALA A 141 12.84 -4.15 -6.36
N GLY A 142 13.97 -4.36 -7.05
CA GLY A 142 15.10 -3.43 -7.04
C GLY A 142 14.74 -2.06 -7.61
N LEU A 143 14.01 -2.02 -8.74
CA LEU A 143 13.54 -0.78 -9.34
C LEU A 143 12.52 -0.05 -8.45
N ILE A 144 11.52 -0.77 -7.94
CA ILE A 144 10.50 -0.17 -7.06
C ILE A 144 11.12 0.29 -5.73
N GLY A 145 12.02 -0.49 -5.13
CA GLY A 145 12.72 -0.10 -3.91
C GLY A 145 13.58 1.14 -4.10
N ALA A 146 14.35 1.21 -5.19
CA ALA A 146 15.16 2.39 -5.51
C ALA A 146 14.29 3.64 -5.76
N LEU A 147 13.19 3.49 -6.51
CA LEU A 147 12.25 4.58 -6.75
C LEU A 147 11.58 5.05 -5.46
N ALA A 148 11.16 4.12 -4.58
CA ALA A 148 10.56 4.44 -3.30
C ALA A 148 11.51 5.24 -2.40
N ILE A 149 12.80 4.86 -2.33
CA ILE A 149 13.81 5.60 -1.57
C ILE A 149 14.01 7.01 -2.14
N LEU A 150 14.11 7.13 -3.47
CA LEU A 150 14.25 8.43 -4.13
C LEU A 150 13.06 9.34 -3.84
N LEU A 151 11.84 8.83 -4.04
CA LEU A 151 10.61 9.59 -3.81
C LEU A 151 10.42 9.94 -2.33
N ALA A 152 10.78 9.04 -1.40
CA ALA A 152 10.74 9.33 0.03
C ALA A 152 11.68 10.50 0.39
N GLY A 153 12.88 10.55 -0.18
CA GLY A 153 13.81 11.66 0.01
C GLY A 153 13.24 13.00 -0.49
N ILE A 154 12.62 13.01 -1.67
CA ILE A 154 11.94 14.19 -2.21
C ILE A 154 10.77 14.60 -1.30
N PHE A 155 9.95 13.63 -0.89
CA PHE A 155 8.77 13.83 -0.09
C PHE A 155 9.08 14.44 1.29
N VAL A 156 10.18 14.01 1.92
CA VAL A 156 10.65 14.57 3.20
C VAL A 156 10.95 16.07 3.09
N VAL A 157 11.50 16.51 1.95
CA VAL A 157 11.86 17.92 1.71
C VAL A 157 10.67 18.75 1.22
N ALA A 158 9.78 18.13 0.43
CA ALA A 158 8.70 18.80 -0.29
C ALA A 158 7.33 18.22 0.10
N PHE A 159 7.11 17.98 1.39
CA PHE A 159 5.91 17.30 1.89
C PHE A 159 4.61 17.98 1.46
N GLU A 160 4.45 19.28 1.74
CA GLU A 160 3.23 20.02 1.44
C GLU A 160 2.84 20.01 -0.04
N PRO A 161 3.73 20.38 -0.99
CA PRO A 161 3.40 20.31 -2.40
C PRO A 161 3.17 18.87 -2.88
N ALA A 162 3.87 17.87 -2.32
CA ALA A 162 3.63 16.47 -2.66
C ALA A 162 2.27 15.98 -2.16
N PHE A 163 1.87 16.35 -0.94
CA PHE A 163 0.56 16.07 -0.36
C PHE A 163 -0.54 16.71 -1.21
N LEU A 164 -0.39 17.98 -1.58
CA LEU A 164 -1.36 18.66 -2.44
C LEU A 164 -1.44 18.06 -3.84
N ALA A 165 -0.30 17.70 -4.44
CA ALA A 165 -0.24 17.05 -5.75
C ALA A 165 -0.94 15.69 -5.73
N PHE A 166 -0.75 14.89 -4.68
CA PHE A 166 -1.48 13.64 -4.48
C PHE A 166 -2.99 13.88 -4.51
N HIS A 167 -3.47 14.85 -3.73
CA HIS A 167 -4.91 15.14 -3.68
C HIS A 167 -5.44 15.64 -5.04
N ALA A 168 -4.69 16.50 -5.74
CA ALA A 168 -5.08 16.99 -7.05
C ALA A 168 -5.13 15.89 -8.14
N ILE A 169 -4.35 14.82 -8.01
CA ILE A 169 -4.37 13.68 -8.94
C ILE A 169 -5.60 12.79 -8.71
N PHE A 170 -5.97 12.56 -7.45
CA PHE A 170 -6.98 11.55 -7.10
C PHE A 170 -8.36 12.11 -6.78
N PHE A 171 -8.48 13.39 -6.46
CA PHE A 171 -9.72 13.98 -5.97
C PHE A 171 -10.16 15.20 -6.78
N PRO A 172 -11.49 15.44 -6.93
CA PRO A 172 -11.99 16.61 -7.62
C PRO A 172 -11.53 17.93 -6.98
N PRO A 173 -11.27 18.99 -7.77
CA PRO A 173 -10.88 20.29 -7.23
C PRO A 173 -11.90 20.82 -6.20
N GLY A 174 -11.41 21.26 -5.05
CA GLY A 174 -12.23 21.84 -3.99
C GLY A 174 -12.82 20.86 -2.98
N THR A 175 -12.72 19.53 -3.21
CA THR A 175 -13.26 18.54 -2.25
C THR A 175 -12.29 18.21 -1.11
N TYR A 176 -11.01 18.55 -1.23
CA TYR A 176 -9.96 18.12 -0.30
C TYR A 176 -9.25 19.27 0.46
N LEU A 177 -9.77 20.49 0.39
CA LEU A 177 -9.20 21.65 1.08
C LEU A 177 -10.08 22.08 2.27
N PHE A 178 -9.57 21.93 3.48
CA PHE A 178 -10.28 22.21 4.72
C PHE A 178 -9.56 23.28 5.55
N SER A 179 -10.28 23.93 6.46
CA SER A 179 -9.69 24.87 7.42
C SER A 179 -8.93 24.11 8.51
N GLU A 180 -7.94 24.76 9.15
CA GLU A 180 -7.15 24.14 10.22
C GLU A 180 -7.99 23.65 11.41
N GLY A 181 -9.14 24.30 11.66
CA GLY A 181 -10.08 23.92 12.73
C GLY A 181 -11.14 22.89 12.31
N SER A 182 -11.13 22.40 11.08
CA SER A 182 -12.08 21.38 10.64
C SER A 182 -11.82 20.07 11.40
N ARG A 183 -12.89 19.29 11.65
CA ARG A 183 -12.78 18.08 12.47
C ARG A 183 -11.93 17.01 11.80
N LEU A 184 -11.94 16.96 10.47
CA LEU A 184 -11.07 16.10 9.69
C LEU A 184 -9.58 16.46 9.85
N ILE A 185 -9.24 17.75 9.81
CA ILE A 185 -7.85 18.21 10.00
C ILE A 185 -7.40 18.00 11.44
N VAL A 186 -8.28 18.17 12.42
CA VAL A 186 -7.97 17.88 13.82
C VAL A 186 -7.73 16.37 14.04
N LEU A 187 -8.51 15.50 13.40
CA LEU A 187 -8.34 14.04 13.48
C LEU A 187 -7.07 13.54 12.77
N PHE A 188 -6.73 14.16 11.64
CA PHE A 188 -5.61 13.78 10.79
C PHE A 188 -4.75 15.00 10.46
N PRO A 189 -4.02 15.56 11.46
CA PRO A 189 -3.23 16.77 11.27
C PRO A 189 -2.09 16.55 10.28
N GLN A 190 -1.50 17.63 9.77
CA GLN A 190 -0.40 17.54 8.80
C GLN A 190 0.75 16.64 9.27
N GLY A 191 1.12 16.73 10.55
CA GLY A 191 2.13 15.88 11.16
C GLY A 191 1.79 14.38 11.14
N PHE A 192 0.51 14.04 11.30
CA PHE A 192 0.01 12.67 11.15
C PHE A 192 0.29 12.15 9.74
N TRP A 193 -0.06 12.91 8.71
CA TRP A 193 0.14 12.51 7.32
C TRP A 193 1.61 12.47 6.90
N PHE A 194 2.45 13.33 7.47
CA PHE A 194 3.90 13.25 7.30
C PHE A 194 4.42 11.91 7.83
N ASP A 195 4.16 11.60 9.10
CA ASP A 195 4.62 10.35 9.71
C ASP A 195 4.03 9.11 9.04
N ALA A 196 2.73 9.13 8.71
CA ALA A 196 2.06 8.06 7.97
C ALA A 196 2.77 7.80 6.63
N SER A 197 3.11 8.85 5.90
CA SER A 197 3.78 8.72 4.60
C SER A 197 5.20 8.16 4.72
N ILE A 198 5.94 8.50 5.79
CA ILE A 198 7.22 7.85 6.11
C ILE A 198 7.03 6.35 6.37
N VAL A 199 6.02 5.98 7.14
CA VAL A 199 5.69 4.57 7.41
C VAL A 199 5.31 3.82 6.13
N ALA A 200 4.50 4.42 5.25
CA ALA A 200 4.17 3.84 3.95
C ALA A 200 5.41 3.65 3.07
N GLY A 201 6.29 4.66 3.00
CA GLY A 201 7.56 4.56 2.27
C GLY A 201 8.44 3.43 2.80
N ALA A 202 8.59 3.34 4.14
CA ALA A 202 9.33 2.27 4.78
C ALA A 202 8.72 0.88 4.48
N ALA A 203 7.39 0.75 4.51
CA ALA A 203 6.71 -0.50 4.19
C ALA A 203 6.95 -0.95 2.74
N ILE A 204 6.97 -0.02 1.77
CA ILE A 204 7.32 -0.32 0.37
C ILE A 204 8.77 -0.85 0.29
N VAL A 205 9.72 -0.18 0.95
CA VAL A 205 11.14 -0.57 0.96
C VAL A 205 11.34 -1.95 1.60
N VAL A 206 10.70 -2.19 2.75
CA VAL A 206 10.76 -3.49 3.43
C VAL A 206 10.17 -4.60 2.56
N THR A 207 9.02 -4.36 1.93
CA THR A 207 8.39 -5.32 1.02
C THR A 207 9.28 -5.60 -0.19
N ALA A 208 9.86 -4.56 -0.79
CA ALA A 208 10.83 -4.70 -1.88
C ALA A 208 12.06 -5.52 -1.46
N LEU A 209 12.57 -5.30 -0.24
CA LEU A 209 13.70 -6.06 0.29
C LEU A 209 13.35 -7.55 0.46
N VAL A 210 12.18 -7.87 1.02
CA VAL A 210 11.71 -9.26 1.16
C VAL A 210 11.62 -9.94 -0.22
N VAL A 211 11.02 -9.27 -1.20
CA VAL A 211 10.92 -9.79 -2.57
C VAL A 211 12.29 -9.97 -3.21
N THR A 212 13.22 -9.05 -2.95
CA THR A 212 14.61 -9.13 -3.42
C THR A 212 15.34 -10.33 -2.83
N VAL A 213 15.20 -10.59 -1.52
CA VAL A 213 15.79 -11.76 -0.85
C VAL A 213 15.23 -13.06 -1.42
N ILE A 214 13.91 -13.17 -1.59
CA ILE A 214 13.28 -14.35 -2.22
C ILE A 214 13.76 -14.50 -3.66
N GLY A 215 13.82 -13.40 -4.42
CA GLY A 215 14.30 -13.37 -5.79
C GLY A 215 15.74 -13.84 -5.92
N PHE A 216 16.62 -13.41 -5.01
CA PHE A 216 18.02 -13.84 -4.95
C PHE A 216 18.14 -15.34 -4.67
N ALA A 217 17.37 -15.87 -3.71
CA ALA A 217 17.36 -17.31 -3.42
C ALA A 217 16.93 -18.12 -4.65
N ARG A 218 15.84 -17.72 -5.34
CA ARG A 218 15.36 -18.38 -6.57
C ARG A 218 16.38 -18.31 -7.70
N TRP A 219 17.05 -17.17 -7.85
CA TRP A 219 18.10 -16.99 -8.85
C TRP A 219 19.31 -17.91 -8.61
N ARG A 220 19.74 -18.02 -7.35
CA ARG A 220 20.86 -18.88 -6.92
C ARG A 220 20.54 -20.37 -7.12
N ASP A 221 19.36 -20.81 -6.68
CA ASP A 221 18.94 -22.21 -6.81
C ASP A 221 18.87 -22.66 -8.28
N GLY A 222 18.39 -21.78 -9.17
CA GLY A 222 18.38 -22.05 -10.60
C GLY A 222 19.75 -21.95 -11.29
N SER A 223 20.82 -21.68 -10.54
CA SER A 223 22.20 -21.61 -11.05
C SER A 223 23.05 -22.80 -10.64
N GLN A 224 22.58 -23.66 -9.73
CA GLN A 224 23.28 -24.91 -9.43
C GLN A 224 23.06 -25.91 -10.57
N PRO A 225 24.12 -26.55 -11.10
CA PRO A 225 23.95 -27.68 -12.00
C PRO A 225 23.17 -28.77 -11.25
N SER A 226 22.24 -29.44 -11.92
CA SER A 226 21.51 -30.58 -11.36
C SER A 226 22.53 -31.63 -10.92
N SER A 227 22.88 -31.63 -9.65
CA SER A 227 23.76 -32.64 -9.05
C SER A 227 22.95 -33.88 -8.75
N GLU A 228 22.42 -34.52 -9.79
CA GLU A 228 21.87 -35.87 -9.72
C GLU A 228 21.81 -36.44 -11.14
N ALA A 229 22.52 -37.56 -11.28
CA ALA A 229 22.62 -38.43 -12.45
C ALA A 229 21.46 -39.43 -12.48
#